data_AF-A0A7S7PTB0-F1
#
_entry.id   AF-A0A7S7PTB0-F1
#
_cell.length_a   1.000
_cell.length_b   1.000
_cell.length_c   1.000
_cell.angle_alpha   90.00
_cell.angle_beta   90.00
_cell.angle_gamma   90.00
#
_symmetry.space_group_name_H-M   'P 1'
#
loop_
_entity.id
_entity.type
_entity.pdbx_description
1 polymer ?
#
loop_
_entity_poly.entity_id
_entity_poly.type
_entity_poly.pdbx_seq_one_letter_code
_entity_poly.pdbx_strand_id
1 'polypeptide(L)'
;MPNIRLAAATLLCVGALVVAHAEDTEPAWRASALAMVPPGLVAGTAYRTDGSTGYLAVDPATSNDPKTPASVFAARQALVVMLTADATRAVSAELKPRTGPDPDNDDTDFAQLHAELAAKRASLPEGTEPCDLGAWSIDKDPSGLNVRAEPSVKARVLGTLPPPYRLKLGGSENTPEGGWLTEFRIIGFRDGWFLIEGAKPPGKDYEDDKRYPRSAPKPYAGRGWVASNKVGAAYANGATRMGGLFQAPFVDAKWMPAQRELGGALDTDGGPKRIFACSGLWGLVESHDGVRGWWRALCSNQVTNCS
;
A
#
# COMPACT_ATOMS: atom_id res chain seq x y z
N MET A 1 66.60 -25.45 -19.86
CA MET A 1 66.34 -24.09 -19.33
C MET A 1 64.86 -23.81 -19.49
N PRO A 2 64.11 -23.52 -18.41
CA PRO A 2 62.66 -23.60 -18.41
C PRO A 2 62.03 -22.35 -19.03
N ASN A 3 61.07 -22.57 -19.95
CA ASN A 3 60.24 -21.54 -20.56
C ASN A 3 59.14 -21.12 -19.58
N ILE A 4 59.24 -19.89 -19.08
CA ILE A 4 58.19 -19.22 -18.31
C ILE A 4 57.07 -18.84 -19.28
N ARG A 5 55.90 -19.48 -19.15
CA ARG A 5 54.66 -19.01 -19.78
C ARG A 5 53.91 -18.16 -18.75
N LEU A 6 53.83 -16.85 -18.98
CA LEU A 6 52.91 -15.96 -18.29
C LEU A 6 51.47 -16.32 -18.70
N ALA A 7 50.65 -16.71 -17.74
CA ALA A 7 49.21 -16.77 -17.89
C ALA A 7 48.63 -15.37 -17.60
N ALA A 8 48.12 -14.69 -18.63
CA ALA A 8 47.35 -13.47 -18.46
C ALA A 8 45.93 -13.85 -18.01
N ALA A 9 45.61 -13.60 -16.75
CA ALA A 9 44.25 -13.72 -16.23
C ALA A 9 43.44 -12.51 -16.71
N THR A 10 42.57 -12.72 -17.70
CA THR A 10 41.59 -11.73 -18.13
C THR A 10 40.48 -11.66 -17.09
N LEU A 11 40.52 -10.66 -16.21
CA LEU A 11 39.36 -10.32 -15.38
C LEU A 11 38.24 -9.80 -16.30
N LEU A 12 37.21 -10.62 -16.50
CA LEU A 12 35.92 -10.18 -17.02
C LEU A 12 35.24 -9.33 -15.94
N CYS A 13 35.38 -8.00 -16.04
CA CYS A 13 34.46 -7.08 -15.38
C CYS A 13 33.09 -7.24 -16.03
N VAL A 14 32.20 -8.02 -15.41
CA VAL A 14 30.76 -7.97 -15.71
C VAL A 14 30.26 -6.62 -15.20
N GLY A 15 30.26 -5.61 -16.08
CA GLY A 15 29.56 -4.37 -15.81
C GLY A 15 28.07 -4.69 -15.66
N ALA A 16 27.52 -4.48 -14.46
CA ALA A 16 26.09 -4.42 -14.29
C ALA A 16 25.58 -3.26 -15.15
N LEU A 17 24.95 -3.58 -16.27
CA LEU A 17 24.11 -2.64 -16.99
C LEU A 17 22.95 -2.28 -16.06
N VAL A 18 23.10 -1.17 -15.34
CA VAL A 18 21.95 -0.46 -14.80
C VAL A 18 21.16 -0.02 -16.02
N VAL A 19 20.08 -0.75 -16.33
CA VAL A 19 19.06 -0.27 -17.25
C VAL A 19 18.46 0.93 -16.53
N ALA A 20 18.86 2.13 -16.93
CA ALA A 20 18.15 3.33 -16.56
C ALA A 20 16.74 3.19 -17.15
N HIS A 21 15.74 2.95 -16.31
CA HIS A 21 14.35 3.13 -16.71
C HIS A 21 14.22 4.57 -17.24
N ALA A 22 13.45 4.76 -18.32
CA ALA A 22 13.24 6.05 -18.97
C ALA A 22 12.42 7.06 -18.11
N GLU A 23 12.49 6.97 -16.78
CA GLU A 23 11.54 7.58 -15.84
C GLU A 23 11.98 8.89 -15.17
N ASP A 24 13.18 9.43 -15.40
CA ASP A 24 13.66 10.58 -14.59
C ASP A 24 13.83 11.93 -15.32
N THR A 25 13.47 12.06 -16.60
CA THR A 25 13.40 13.40 -17.22
C THR A 25 11.99 13.97 -17.10
N GLU A 26 11.73 14.67 -16.00
CA GLU A 26 10.54 15.52 -15.92
C GLU A 26 10.47 16.46 -17.13
N PRO A 27 9.28 16.66 -17.73
CA PRO A 27 9.16 17.56 -18.86
C PRO A 27 9.49 18.99 -18.43
N ALA A 28 10.24 19.72 -19.26
CA ALA A 28 10.73 21.06 -18.95
C ALA A 28 9.62 22.03 -18.51
N TRP A 29 8.40 21.87 -19.05
CA TRP A 29 7.25 22.70 -18.71
C TRP A 29 6.72 22.48 -17.28
N ARG A 30 7.02 21.35 -16.63
CA ARG A 30 6.44 21.00 -15.32
C ARG A 30 6.73 22.05 -14.25
N ALA A 31 7.95 22.57 -14.20
CA ALA A 31 8.33 23.58 -13.22
C ALA A 31 7.42 24.82 -13.27
N SER A 32 7.08 25.29 -14.47
CA SER A 32 6.14 26.41 -14.63
C SER A 32 4.67 26.03 -14.36
N ALA A 33 4.27 24.79 -14.65
CA ALA A 33 2.93 24.29 -14.32
C ALA A 33 2.70 24.18 -12.81
N LEU A 34 3.72 23.83 -12.03
CA LEU A 34 3.63 23.75 -10.56
C LEU A 34 3.18 25.08 -9.93
N ALA A 35 3.61 26.21 -10.49
CA ALA A 35 3.22 27.55 -10.02
C ALA A 35 1.73 27.87 -10.31
N MET A 36 1.06 27.09 -11.16
CA MET A 36 -0.34 27.25 -11.54
C MET A 36 -1.27 26.28 -10.78
N VAL A 37 -0.73 25.43 -9.91
CA VAL A 37 -1.54 24.48 -9.11
C VAL A 37 -2.39 25.26 -8.10
N PRO A 38 -3.72 25.11 -8.12
CA PRO A 38 -4.59 25.83 -7.20
C PRO A 38 -4.31 25.50 -5.71
N PRO A 39 -4.56 26.44 -4.78
CA PRO A 39 -4.48 26.16 -3.35
C PRO A 39 -5.37 24.98 -2.94
N GLY A 40 -4.86 24.14 -2.04
CA GLY A 40 -5.57 22.95 -1.58
C GLY A 40 -5.37 21.70 -2.45
N LEU A 41 -4.65 21.82 -3.57
CA LEU A 41 -4.20 20.70 -4.39
C LEU A 41 -2.69 20.50 -4.27
N VAL A 42 -2.26 19.26 -4.50
CA VAL A 42 -0.87 18.84 -4.54
C VAL A 42 -0.60 18.22 -5.90
N ALA A 43 0.43 18.71 -6.58
CA ALA A 43 0.85 18.17 -7.86
C ALA A 43 1.63 16.87 -7.69
N GLY A 44 1.26 15.88 -8.51
CA GLY A 44 1.97 14.64 -8.73
C GLY A 44 2.89 14.70 -9.95
N THR A 45 2.89 13.63 -10.74
CA THR A 45 3.69 13.49 -11.95
C THR A 45 3.01 14.17 -13.15
N ALA A 46 3.82 14.68 -14.07
CA ALA A 46 3.36 15.01 -15.41
C ALA A 46 3.25 13.70 -16.19
N TYR A 47 2.01 13.29 -16.51
CA TYR A 47 1.75 11.96 -17.05
C TYR A 47 1.47 11.98 -18.56
N ARG A 48 1.25 13.15 -19.18
CA ARG A 48 1.04 13.23 -20.63
C ARG A 48 1.45 14.58 -21.18
N THR A 49 1.98 14.60 -22.40
CA THR A 49 2.19 15.81 -23.21
C THR A 49 1.70 15.55 -24.62
N ASP A 50 0.66 16.28 -25.05
CA ASP A 50 0.06 16.17 -26.38
C ASP A 50 0.24 17.50 -27.15
N GLY A 51 1.25 17.56 -28.01
CA GLY A 51 1.57 18.77 -28.76
C GLY A 51 1.83 19.96 -27.84
N SER A 52 0.95 20.96 -27.87
CA SER A 52 1.02 22.15 -27.02
C SER A 52 0.27 22.01 -25.69
N THR A 53 -0.08 20.79 -25.25
CA THR A 53 -0.85 20.56 -24.02
C THR A 53 -0.09 19.64 -23.07
N GLY A 54 0.11 20.04 -21.83
CA GLY A 54 0.66 19.21 -20.76
C GLY A 54 -0.43 18.77 -19.78
N TYR A 55 -0.27 17.59 -19.19
CA TYR A 55 -1.19 17.06 -18.18
C TYR A 55 -0.43 16.69 -16.91
N LEU A 56 -0.82 17.34 -15.82
CA LEU A 56 -0.23 17.14 -14.49
C LEU A 56 -1.28 16.53 -13.56
N ALA A 57 -0.94 15.41 -12.91
CA ALA A 57 -1.79 14.82 -11.89
C ALA A 57 -1.90 15.79 -10.70
N VAL A 58 -3.11 15.98 -10.17
CA VAL A 58 -3.35 16.81 -8.99
C VAL A 58 -4.36 16.11 -8.09
N ASP A 59 -4.04 16.11 -6.79
CA ASP A 59 -4.86 15.48 -5.77
C ASP A 59 -5.11 16.46 -4.62
N PRO A 60 -6.23 16.35 -3.87
CA PRO A 60 -6.45 17.14 -2.67
C PRO A 60 -5.28 17.03 -1.69
N ALA A 61 -4.86 18.14 -1.09
CA ALA A 61 -3.77 18.15 -0.11
C ALA A 61 -4.05 17.27 1.12
N THR A 62 -5.33 16.99 1.40
CA THR A 62 -5.82 16.14 2.49
C THR A 62 -5.89 14.66 2.14
N SER A 63 -5.44 14.23 0.95
CA SER A 63 -5.60 12.84 0.47
C SER A 63 -4.93 11.79 1.36
N ASN A 64 -3.91 12.17 2.13
CA ASN A 64 -3.25 11.34 3.14
C ASN A 64 -3.67 11.69 4.58
N ASP A 65 -4.73 12.46 4.81
CA ASP A 65 -5.30 12.68 6.14
C ASP A 65 -6.24 11.50 6.52
N PRO A 66 -5.99 10.79 7.63
CA PRO A 66 -6.87 9.72 8.12
C PRO A 66 -8.33 10.12 8.36
N LYS A 67 -8.62 11.41 8.54
CA LYS A 67 -9.98 11.93 8.73
C LYS A 67 -10.74 12.08 7.42
N THR A 68 -10.03 12.26 6.32
CA THR A 68 -10.59 12.46 4.98
C THR A 68 -9.72 11.75 3.94
N PRO A 69 -9.51 10.42 4.07
CA PRO A 69 -8.61 9.71 3.18
C PRO A 69 -9.15 9.74 1.75
N ALA A 70 -8.26 9.90 0.77
CA ALA A 70 -8.63 9.79 -0.63
C ALA A 70 -9.13 8.38 -1.00
N SER A 71 -9.90 8.30 -2.08
CA SER A 71 -10.48 7.06 -2.59
C SER A 71 -10.05 6.84 -4.04
N VAL A 72 -9.65 5.61 -4.38
CA VAL A 72 -9.40 5.19 -5.77
C VAL A 72 -10.65 5.25 -6.64
N PHE A 73 -11.84 5.26 -6.02
CA PHE A 73 -13.13 5.32 -6.71
C PHE A 73 -13.65 6.76 -6.88
N ALA A 74 -12.96 7.75 -6.32
CA ALA A 74 -13.31 9.15 -6.51
C ALA A 74 -12.93 9.63 -7.92
N ALA A 75 -13.71 10.59 -8.44
CA ALA A 75 -13.37 11.23 -9.70
C ALA A 75 -12.02 11.95 -9.59
N ARG A 76 -11.10 11.59 -10.49
CA ARG A 76 -9.75 12.15 -10.52
C ARG A 76 -9.71 13.45 -11.30
N GLN A 77 -8.76 14.32 -10.96
CA GLN A 77 -8.54 15.59 -11.64
C GLN A 77 -7.13 15.65 -12.26
N ALA A 78 -6.99 16.50 -13.27
CA ALA A 78 -5.72 16.85 -13.86
C ALA A 78 -5.66 18.37 -14.05
N LEU A 79 -4.49 18.95 -13.82
CA LEU A 79 -4.18 20.29 -14.26
C LEU A 79 -3.73 20.20 -15.73
N VAL A 80 -4.60 20.65 -16.63
CA VAL A 80 -4.32 20.69 -18.07
C VAL A 80 -3.72 22.05 -18.38
N VAL A 81 -2.48 22.05 -18.87
CA VAL A 81 -1.74 23.28 -19.16
C VAL A 81 -1.57 23.48 -20.64
N MET A 82 -1.76 24.71 -21.11
CA MET A 82 -1.33 25.12 -22.44
C MET A 82 0.16 25.44 -22.37
N LEU A 83 0.91 24.96 -23.36
CA LEU A 83 2.36 25.11 -23.43
C LEU A 83 2.76 26.19 -24.43
N THR A 84 3.97 26.72 -24.27
CA THR A 84 4.65 27.50 -25.31
C THR A 84 4.89 26.65 -26.55
N ALA A 85 5.16 27.29 -27.69
CA ALA A 85 5.36 26.60 -28.97
C ALA A 85 6.54 25.60 -28.97
N ASP A 86 7.54 25.84 -28.11
CA ASP A 86 8.69 24.96 -27.87
C ASP A 86 8.44 23.90 -26.77
N ALA A 87 7.23 23.86 -26.20
CA ALA A 87 6.82 22.98 -25.11
C ALA A 87 7.69 23.06 -23.83
N THR A 88 8.39 24.18 -23.61
CA THR A 88 9.29 24.34 -22.45
C THR A 88 8.62 24.98 -21.24
N ARG A 89 7.47 25.67 -21.41
CA ARG A 89 6.75 26.34 -20.32
C ARG A 89 5.24 26.25 -20.46
N ALA A 90 4.54 26.18 -19.33
CA ALA A 90 3.10 26.37 -19.22
C ALA A 90 2.76 27.87 -19.25
N VAL A 91 1.75 28.25 -20.04
CA VAL A 91 1.27 29.63 -20.19
C VAL A 91 -0.12 29.86 -19.60
N SER A 92 -0.92 28.81 -19.50
CA SER A 92 -2.21 28.81 -18.81
C SER A 92 -2.54 27.42 -18.29
N ALA A 93 -3.47 27.34 -17.35
CA ALA A 93 -3.89 26.08 -16.75
C ALA A 93 -5.40 26.05 -16.50
N GLU A 94 -5.98 24.87 -16.63
CA GLU A 94 -7.38 24.59 -16.33
C GLU A 94 -7.49 23.24 -15.61
N LEU A 95 -8.28 23.16 -14.55
CA LEU A 95 -8.60 21.88 -13.91
C LEU A 95 -9.66 21.15 -14.73
N LYS A 96 -9.37 19.90 -15.12
CA LYS A 96 -10.32 19.04 -15.81
C LYS A 96 -10.46 17.69 -15.12
N PRO A 97 -11.62 17.04 -15.23
CA PRO A 97 -11.74 15.62 -14.92
C PRO A 97 -10.70 14.84 -15.72
N ARG A 98 -10.03 13.89 -15.07
CA ARG A 98 -9.06 13.04 -15.74
C ARG A 98 -9.80 12.03 -16.62
N THR A 99 -9.45 11.99 -17.90
CA THR A 99 -10.03 11.09 -18.89
C THR A 99 -9.08 9.94 -19.21
N GLY A 100 -9.47 8.72 -18.82
CA GLY A 100 -8.78 7.47 -19.10
C GLY A 100 -7.52 7.20 -18.28
N PRO A 101 -7.12 5.93 -18.12
CA PRO A 101 -5.75 5.59 -17.78
C PRO A 101 -4.82 6.09 -18.89
N ASP A 102 -3.59 6.40 -18.51
CA ASP A 102 -2.52 6.62 -19.50
C ASP A 102 -2.25 5.27 -20.18
N PRO A 103 -2.29 5.17 -21.53
CA PRO A 103 -2.06 3.91 -22.23
C PRO A 103 -0.70 3.26 -21.92
N ASP A 104 0.28 4.05 -21.44
CA ASP A 104 1.63 3.59 -21.10
C ASP A 104 1.81 3.24 -19.60
N ASN A 105 0.72 3.15 -18.82
CA ASN A 105 0.79 2.87 -17.39
C ASN A 105 0.35 1.43 -17.05
N ASP A 106 1.20 0.72 -16.30
CA ASP A 106 0.97 -0.61 -15.69
C ASP A 106 -0.26 -0.67 -14.75
N ASP A 107 -0.96 0.45 -14.56
CA ASP A 107 -2.19 0.57 -13.79
C ASP A 107 -3.40 -0.15 -14.40
N THR A 108 -3.30 -0.65 -15.65
CA THR A 108 -4.44 -1.29 -16.34
C THR A 108 -4.92 -2.56 -15.63
N ASP A 109 -4.01 -3.42 -15.17
CA ASP A 109 -4.36 -4.64 -14.42
C ASP A 109 -5.01 -4.29 -13.08
N PHE A 110 -4.50 -3.25 -12.41
CA PHE A 110 -5.05 -2.75 -11.16
C PHE A 110 -6.41 -2.04 -11.35
N ALA A 111 -6.66 -1.44 -12.52
CA ALA A 111 -7.94 -0.83 -12.84
C ALA A 111 -9.06 -1.86 -12.89
N GLN A 112 -8.80 -3.06 -13.43
CA GLN A 112 -9.77 -4.16 -13.40
C GLN A 112 -10.05 -4.61 -11.96
N LEU A 113 -9.02 -4.83 -11.15
CA LEU A 113 -9.18 -5.22 -9.74
C LEU A 113 -9.99 -4.17 -8.95
N HIS A 114 -9.72 -2.89 -9.17
CA HIS A 114 -10.52 -1.81 -8.58
C HIS A 114 -11.96 -1.83 -9.08
N ALA A 115 -12.21 -2.05 -10.38
CA ALA A 115 -13.57 -2.16 -10.91
C ALA A 115 -14.34 -3.34 -10.26
N GLU A 116 -13.69 -4.48 -10.05
CA GLU A 116 -14.28 -5.63 -9.35
C GLU A 116 -14.60 -5.31 -7.88
N LEU A 117 -13.73 -4.57 -7.19
CA LEU A 117 -14.01 -4.09 -5.83
C LEU A 117 -15.14 -3.07 -5.77
N ALA A 118 -15.20 -2.15 -6.74
CA ALA A 118 -16.29 -1.20 -6.87
C ALA A 118 -17.64 -1.91 -7.07
N ALA A 119 -17.67 -2.97 -7.89
CA ALA A 119 -18.86 -3.80 -8.09
C ALA A 119 -19.28 -4.52 -6.79
N LYS A 120 -18.32 -4.94 -5.96
CA LYS A 120 -18.58 -5.57 -4.65
C LYS A 120 -19.04 -4.57 -3.59
N ARG A 121 -18.94 -3.25 -3.78
CA ARG A 121 -19.35 -2.22 -2.80
C ARG A 121 -20.78 -2.41 -2.29
N ALA A 122 -21.71 -2.82 -3.17
CA ALA A 122 -23.11 -3.05 -2.79
C ALA A 122 -23.30 -4.21 -1.79
N SER A 123 -22.32 -5.11 -1.68
CA SER A 123 -22.32 -6.20 -0.68
C SER A 123 -21.72 -5.81 0.67
N LEU A 124 -21.16 -4.60 0.77
CA LEU A 124 -20.58 -4.04 1.99
C LEU A 124 -21.61 -3.18 2.72
N PRO A 125 -21.47 -2.99 4.04
CA PRO A 125 -22.31 -2.04 4.78
C PRO A 125 -22.23 -0.63 4.18
N GLU A 126 -23.31 0.13 4.29
CA GLU A 126 -23.39 1.49 3.73
C GLU A 126 -22.25 2.40 4.21
N GLY A 127 -21.71 3.22 3.31
CA GLY A 127 -20.58 4.12 3.60
C GLY A 127 -19.24 3.42 3.80
N THR A 128 -19.15 2.11 3.52
CA THR A 128 -17.88 1.37 3.56
C THR A 128 -17.09 1.62 2.29
N GLU A 129 -15.84 2.07 2.46
CA GLU A 129 -14.86 2.13 1.39
C GLU A 129 -14.36 0.71 1.08
N PRO A 130 -14.54 0.18 -0.15
CA PRO A 130 -14.07 -1.15 -0.50
C PRO A 130 -12.55 -1.23 -0.46
N CYS A 131 -12.04 -2.33 0.09
CA CYS A 131 -10.61 -2.61 0.13
C CYS A 131 -10.33 -4.08 -0.15
N ASP A 132 -9.07 -4.41 -0.42
CA ASP A 132 -8.62 -5.79 -0.49
C ASP A 132 -7.16 -5.92 -0.04
N LEU A 133 -6.96 -5.96 1.28
CA LEU A 133 -5.62 -5.97 1.90
C LEU A 133 -5.46 -7.13 2.88
N GLY A 134 -4.23 -7.64 3.02
CA GLY A 134 -3.88 -8.64 4.02
C GLY A 134 -3.38 -7.96 5.28
N ALA A 135 -3.82 -8.44 6.43
CA ALA A 135 -3.39 -7.88 7.71
C ALA A 135 -3.48 -8.92 8.84
N TRP A 136 -3.01 -8.52 10.02
CA TRP A 136 -3.10 -9.29 11.26
C TRP A 136 -3.47 -8.41 12.45
N SER A 137 -3.96 -9.04 13.52
CA SER A 137 -4.21 -8.39 14.80
C SER A 137 -2.90 -8.18 15.55
N ILE A 138 -2.62 -6.94 15.96
CA ILE A 138 -1.52 -6.60 16.87
C ILE A 138 -2.01 -6.39 18.31
N ASP A 139 -3.27 -6.70 18.61
CA ASP A 139 -3.82 -6.50 19.95
C ASP A 139 -3.23 -7.52 20.94
N LYS A 140 -2.69 -7.00 22.04
CA LYS A 140 -2.05 -7.80 23.11
C LYS A 140 -2.99 -8.05 24.29
N ASP A 141 -4.23 -7.57 24.23
CA ASP A 141 -5.24 -7.87 25.25
C ASP A 141 -5.39 -9.40 25.39
N PRO A 142 -5.21 -9.97 26.60
CA PRO A 142 -5.38 -11.41 26.81
C PRO A 142 -6.76 -11.94 26.42
N SER A 143 -7.78 -11.08 26.39
CA SER A 143 -9.15 -11.41 25.97
C SER A 143 -9.33 -11.40 24.44
N GLY A 144 -8.32 -10.93 23.71
CA GLY A 144 -8.33 -10.78 22.26
C GLY A 144 -8.97 -9.48 21.78
N LEU A 145 -8.83 -9.23 20.47
CA LEU A 145 -9.41 -8.07 19.80
C LEU A 145 -10.89 -8.31 19.52
N ASN A 146 -11.75 -7.41 20.00
CA ASN A 146 -13.18 -7.46 19.72
C ASN A 146 -13.48 -7.24 18.24
N VAL A 147 -14.24 -8.17 17.64
CA VAL A 147 -14.87 -8.02 16.32
C VAL A 147 -16.31 -7.57 16.52
N ARG A 148 -16.71 -6.45 15.91
CA ARG A 148 -17.97 -5.77 16.20
C ARG A 148 -18.93 -5.77 15.02
N ALA A 149 -20.22 -5.62 15.31
CA ALA A 149 -21.27 -5.55 14.29
C ALA A 149 -21.22 -4.26 13.46
N GLU A 150 -20.72 -3.18 14.06
CA GLU A 150 -20.63 -1.84 13.47
C GLU A 150 -19.28 -1.20 13.87
N PRO A 151 -18.80 -0.17 13.12
CA PRO A 151 -17.54 0.52 13.37
C PRO A 151 -17.67 1.49 14.55
N SER A 152 -17.92 0.95 15.74
CA SER A 152 -18.11 1.73 16.95
C SER A 152 -17.73 0.92 18.18
N VAL A 153 -17.09 1.58 19.15
CA VAL A 153 -16.79 0.96 20.45
C VAL A 153 -18.03 0.60 21.24
N LYS A 154 -19.20 1.18 20.91
CA LYS A 154 -20.49 0.90 21.54
C LYS A 154 -21.26 -0.23 20.87
N ALA A 155 -20.83 -0.67 19.67
CA ALA A 155 -21.50 -1.71 18.92
C ALA A 155 -21.36 -3.08 19.60
N ARG A 156 -22.34 -3.96 19.38
CA ARG A 156 -22.31 -5.35 19.88
C ARG A 156 -21.05 -6.06 19.39
N VAL A 157 -20.38 -6.76 20.31
CA VAL A 157 -19.28 -7.67 20.00
C VAL A 157 -19.86 -8.96 19.42
N LEU A 158 -19.40 -9.35 18.22
CA LEU A 158 -19.78 -10.59 17.52
C LEU A 158 -18.89 -11.77 17.93
N GLY A 159 -17.64 -11.47 18.27
CA GLY A 159 -16.64 -12.44 18.71
C GLY A 159 -15.28 -11.75 18.88
N THR A 160 -14.22 -12.53 19.00
CA THR A 160 -12.86 -11.99 19.19
C THR A 160 -11.84 -12.62 18.25
N LEU A 161 -10.75 -11.89 18.00
CA LEU A 161 -9.52 -12.42 17.43
C LEU A 161 -8.55 -12.70 18.58
N PRO A 162 -7.99 -13.92 18.68
CA PRO A 162 -7.06 -14.28 19.74
C PRO A 162 -5.83 -13.35 19.80
N PRO A 163 -5.26 -13.16 21.00
CA PRO A 163 -3.96 -12.52 21.16
C PRO A 163 -2.85 -13.36 20.51
N PRO A 164 -1.62 -12.83 20.40
CA PRO A 164 -0.48 -13.57 19.91
C PRO A 164 -0.34 -14.95 20.58
N TYR A 165 -0.25 -16.00 19.76
CA TYR A 165 -0.24 -17.38 20.22
C TYR A 165 1.13 -18.02 20.00
N ARG A 166 1.77 -18.43 21.09
CA ARG A 166 3.01 -19.20 21.06
C ARG A 166 2.69 -20.67 20.89
N LEU A 167 2.98 -21.20 19.71
CA LEU A 167 2.94 -22.63 19.46
C LEU A 167 4.03 -23.31 20.29
N LYS A 168 3.63 -24.08 21.30
CA LYS A 168 4.54 -24.94 22.07
C LYS A 168 4.77 -26.23 21.29
N LEU A 169 5.48 -26.13 20.18
CA LEU A 169 5.88 -27.28 19.38
C LEU A 169 7.25 -27.70 19.86
N GLY A 170 7.45 -28.97 20.19
CA GLY A 170 8.68 -29.49 20.78
C GLY A 170 9.90 -29.42 19.84
N GLY A 171 10.38 -28.21 19.56
CA GLY A 171 11.65 -27.95 18.88
C GLY A 171 11.61 -27.35 17.46
N SER A 172 10.49 -26.85 16.92
CA SER A 172 10.56 -26.08 15.66
C SER A 172 10.90 -24.60 15.94
N GLU A 173 12.11 -24.19 15.54
CA GLU A 173 12.78 -22.90 15.83
C GLU A 173 12.11 -21.64 15.23
N ASN A 174 10.99 -21.76 14.53
CA ASN A 174 10.46 -20.67 13.68
C ASN A 174 9.26 -19.90 14.26
N THR A 175 8.92 -20.08 15.54
CA THR A 175 7.87 -19.24 16.15
C THR A 175 8.44 -17.87 16.49
N PRO A 176 7.86 -16.75 16.01
CA PRO A 176 8.30 -15.42 16.42
C PRO A 176 8.31 -15.29 17.94
N GLU A 177 9.23 -14.51 18.51
CA GLU A 177 9.34 -14.34 19.98
C GLU A 177 8.00 -13.89 20.62
N GLY A 178 7.23 -13.08 19.89
CA GLY A 178 5.89 -12.63 20.27
C GLY A 178 4.77 -13.66 20.11
N GLY A 179 5.01 -14.79 19.43
CA GLY A 179 4.00 -15.72 18.96
C GLY A 179 3.38 -15.32 17.62
N TRP A 180 2.61 -16.22 17.03
CA TRP A 180 1.89 -15.97 15.79
C TRP A 180 0.66 -15.10 16.03
N LEU A 181 0.35 -14.24 15.07
CA LEU A 181 -0.80 -13.33 15.09
C LEU A 181 -1.98 -13.90 14.31
N THR A 182 -3.20 -13.46 14.64
CA THR A 182 -4.41 -13.80 13.88
C THR A 182 -4.41 -13.02 12.57
N GLU A 183 -4.37 -13.72 11.44
CA GLU A 183 -4.39 -13.14 10.09
C GLU A 183 -5.80 -13.05 9.52
N PHE A 184 -6.06 -12.06 8.68
CA PHE A 184 -7.35 -11.85 8.02
C PHE A 184 -7.22 -10.97 6.77
N ARG A 185 -8.32 -10.87 6.00
CA ARG A 185 -8.48 -9.89 4.93
C ARG A 185 -9.21 -8.66 5.44
N ILE A 186 -8.75 -7.48 5.04
CA ILE A 186 -9.48 -6.21 5.15
C ILE A 186 -10.26 -6.04 3.84
N ILE A 187 -11.58 -6.02 3.95
CA ILE A 187 -12.50 -5.88 2.80
C ILE A 187 -13.17 -4.51 2.75
N GLY A 188 -12.99 -3.69 3.79
CA GLY A 188 -13.39 -2.30 3.72
C GLY A 188 -13.00 -1.46 4.91
N PHE A 189 -13.25 -0.16 4.80
CA PHE A 189 -12.92 0.85 5.79
C PHE A 189 -14.07 1.82 6.03
N ARG A 190 -14.23 2.24 7.29
CA ARG A 190 -15.14 3.34 7.69
C ARG A 190 -14.70 3.93 9.02
N ASP A 191 -14.46 5.24 9.06
CA ASP A 191 -14.25 6.03 10.28
C ASP A 191 -13.23 5.47 11.29
N GLY A 192 -12.08 4.99 10.80
CA GLY A 192 -11.03 4.41 11.65
C GLY A 192 -11.24 2.95 12.00
N TRP A 193 -12.17 2.27 11.35
CA TRP A 193 -12.43 0.84 11.50
C TRP A 193 -12.24 0.10 10.19
N PHE A 194 -11.73 -1.13 10.30
CA PHE A 194 -11.64 -2.06 9.19
C PHE A 194 -12.74 -3.10 9.30
N LEU A 195 -13.46 -3.32 8.21
CA LEU A 195 -14.31 -4.48 8.03
C LEU A 195 -13.42 -5.63 7.57
N ILE A 196 -13.42 -6.72 8.32
CA ILE A 196 -12.56 -7.87 8.08
C ILE A 196 -13.35 -9.13 7.78
N GLU A 197 -12.70 -10.10 7.14
CA GLU A 197 -13.20 -11.44 6.94
C GLU A 197 -12.08 -12.49 6.88
N GLY A 198 -12.48 -13.77 6.91
CA GLY A 198 -11.55 -14.87 6.68
C GLY A 198 -10.44 -14.99 7.73
N ALA A 199 -10.75 -14.67 8.99
CA ALA A 199 -9.78 -14.74 10.07
C ALA A 199 -9.28 -16.18 10.28
N LYS A 200 -7.96 -16.35 10.29
CA LYS A 200 -7.31 -17.66 10.43
C LYS A 200 -6.73 -17.83 11.83
N PRO A 201 -6.80 -19.04 12.42
CA PRO A 201 -6.14 -19.31 13.69
C PRO A 201 -4.65 -18.94 13.62
N PRO A 202 -4.10 -18.30 14.65
CA PRO A 202 -2.70 -17.86 14.61
C PRO A 202 -1.74 -19.02 14.35
N GLY A 203 -0.85 -18.84 13.37
CA GLY A 203 0.16 -19.82 13.04
C GLY A 203 -0.33 -21.02 12.23
N LYS A 204 -1.62 -21.04 11.85
CA LYS A 204 -2.24 -22.18 11.17
C LYS A 204 -1.61 -22.48 9.82
N ASP A 205 -1.27 -21.45 9.06
CA ASP A 205 -0.73 -21.57 7.71
C ASP A 205 0.77 -21.92 7.69
N TYR A 206 1.44 -21.87 8.85
CA TYR A 206 2.88 -22.15 8.97
C TYR A 206 3.20 -23.53 9.53
N GLU A 207 2.17 -24.35 9.78
CA GLU A 207 2.31 -25.66 10.40
C GLU A 207 1.46 -26.73 9.73
N ASP A 208 1.94 -27.97 9.77
CA ASP A 208 1.21 -29.12 9.26
C ASP A 208 -0.12 -29.34 10.02
N ASP A 209 -1.19 -29.67 9.29
CA ASP A 209 -2.52 -29.90 9.85
C ASP A 209 -2.57 -30.94 10.98
N LYS A 210 -1.68 -31.94 10.95
CA LYS A 210 -1.57 -32.99 11.97
C LYS A 210 -0.82 -32.52 13.20
N ARG A 211 0.01 -31.48 13.08
CA ARG A 211 0.82 -30.89 14.16
C ARG A 211 0.14 -29.69 14.82
N TYR A 212 -0.71 -28.98 14.09
CA TYR A 212 -1.42 -27.84 14.64
C TYR A 212 -2.38 -28.26 15.77
N PRO A 213 -2.22 -27.75 17.00
CA PRO A 213 -3.02 -28.21 18.13
C PRO A 213 -4.51 -27.94 17.94
N ARG A 214 -5.35 -28.95 18.17
CA ARG A 214 -6.82 -28.76 18.17
C ARG A 214 -7.32 -27.80 19.26
N SER A 215 -6.50 -27.61 20.30
CA SER A 215 -6.71 -26.67 21.40
C SER A 215 -6.25 -25.24 21.08
N ALA A 216 -5.69 -24.99 19.89
CA ALA A 216 -5.28 -23.66 19.50
C ALA A 216 -6.47 -22.69 19.47
N PRO A 217 -6.25 -21.40 19.79
CA PRO A 217 -7.31 -20.40 19.80
C PRO A 217 -8.01 -20.29 18.45
N LYS A 218 -9.35 -20.22 18.47
CA LYS A 218 -10.16 -20.06 17.25
C LYS A 218 -10.66 -18.63 17.15
N PRO A 219 -10.35 -17.90 16.06
CA PRO A 219 -10.91 -16.58 15.85
C PRO A 219 -12.39 -16.67 15.47
N TYR A 220 -13.08 -15.56 15.65
CA TYR A 220 -14.39 -15.36 15.04
C TYR A 220 -14.28 -15.48 13.51
N ALA A 221 -15.02 -16.42 12.93
CA ALA A 221 -14.91 -16.77 11.51
C ALA A 221 -15.75 -15.88 10.57
N GLY A 222 -16.67 -15.09 11.13
CA GLY A 222 -17.56 -14.24 10.34
C GLY A 222 -16.95 -12.88 9.98
N ARG A 223 -17.73 -12.08 9.24
CA ARG A 223 -17.41 -10.67 8.96
C ARG A 223 -17.68 -9.79 10.19
N GLY A 224 -16.85 -8.77 10.37
CA GLY A 224 -17.11 -7.72 11.36
C GLY A 224 -16.04 -6.65 11.42
N TRP A 225 -16.26 -5.66 12.28
CA TRP A 225 -15.44 -4.45 12.38
C TRP A 225 -14.40 -4.54 13.49
N VAL A 226 -13.16 -4.16 13.19
CA VAL A 226 -12.07 -4.02 14.16
C VAL A 226 -11.47 -2.62 14.08
N ALA A 227 -10.94 -2.12 15.20
CA ALA A 227 -10.33 -0.80 15.25
C ALA A 227 -9.00 -0.79 14.48
N SER A 228 -8.81 0.17 13.58
CA SER A 228 -7.62 0.25 12.71
C SER A 228 -6.29 0.29 13.49
N ASN A 229 -6.27 0.94 14.66
CA ASN A 229 -5.10 1.03 15.53
C ASN A 229 -4.71 -0.29 16.21
N LYS A 230 -5.45 -1.37 15.97
CA LYS A 230 -5.15 -2.73 16.44
C LYS A 230 -4.75 -3.67 15.30
N VAL A 231 -4.51 -3.13 14.12
CA VAL A 231 -4.18 -3.88 12.91
C VAL A 231 -2.78 -3.54 12.44
N GLY A 232 -2.01 -4.58 12.10
CA GLY A 232 -0.70 -4.48 11.45
C GLY A 232 -0.68 -5.28 10.15
N ALA A 233 0.33 -5.06 9.34
CA ALA A 233 0.59 -5.79 8.10
C ALA A 233 2.05 -5.63 7.70
N ALA A 234 2.51 -6.41 6.72
CA ALA A 234 3.76 -6.16 6.01
C ALA A 234 3.48 -5.40 4.71
N TYR A 235 4.47 -4.66 4.20
CA TYR A 235 4.42 -4.13 2.85
C TYR A 235 4.48 -5.29 1.85
N ALA A 236 3.53 -5.35 0.92
CA ALA A 236 3.55 -6.33 -0.17
C ALA A 236 4.17 -5.74 -1.44
N ASN A 237 4.65 -6.61 -2.31
CA ASN A 237 4.99 -6.24 -3.67
C ASN A 237 3.72 -6.04 -4.49
N GLY A 238 3.16 -4.83 -4.44
CA GLY A 238 2.01 -4.43 -5.25
C GLY A 238 2.39 -3.60 -6.47
N ALA A 239 3.63 -3.68 -6.97
CA ALA A 239 4.18 -2.72 -7.95
C ALA A 239 4.18 -1.25 -7.43
N THR A 240 4.32 -1.05 -6.12
CA THR A 240 4.54 0.28 -5.53
C THR A 240 5.97 0.75 -5.81
N ARG A 241 6.17 2.00 -6.21
CA ARG A 241 7.51 2.61 -6.29
C ARG A 241 8.22 2.58 -4.94
N MET A 242 9.38 1.92 -4.89
CA MET A 242 10.21 1.83 -3.69
C MET A 242 10.78 3.20 -3.27
N GLY A 243 11.18 3.30 -2.00
CA GLY A 243 11.82 4.44 -1.37
C GLY A 243 10.89 5.49 -0.78
N GLY A 244 9.57 5.31 -0.90
CA GLY A 244 8.61 6.31 -0.48
C GLY A 244 7.16 5.85 -0.49
N LEU A 245 6.28 6.80 -0.21
CA LEU A 245 4.83 6.66 -0.18
C LEU A 245 4.19 7.69 -1.13
N PHE A 246 3.01 7.39 -1.63
CA PHE A 246 2.25 8.34 -2.46
C PHE A 246 1.33 9.21 -1.60
N GLN A 247 1.14 10.48 -1.97
CA GLN A 247 0.26 11.38 -1.20
C GLN A 247 -1.24 11.06 -1.38
N ALA A 248 -1.61 10.41 -2.48
CA ALA A 248 -2.94 9.88 -2.77
C ALA A 248 -2.80 8.42 -3.27
N PRO A 249 -3.87 7.61 -3.32
CA PRO A 249 -3.79 6.18 -3.69
C PRO A 249 -3.66 5.98 -5.22
N PHE A 250 -2.70 6.68 -5.84
CA PHE A 250 -2.42 6.65 -7.27
C PHE A 250 -0.91 6.71 -7.52
N VAL A 251 -0.41 5.99 -8.52
CA VAL A 251 1.02 5.90 -8.86
C VAL A 251 1.62 7.18 -9.43
N ASP A 252 0.77 8.10 -9.87
CA ASP A 252 1.16 9.41 -10.38
C ASP A 252 0.89 10.54 -9.37
N ALA A 253 0.43 10.21 -8.17
CA ALA A 253 0.33 11.19 -7.09
C ALA A 253 1.74 11.63 -6.64
N LYS A 254 1.81 12.68 -5.83
CA LYS A 254 3.09 13.15 -5.28
C LYS A 254 3.79 12.03 -4.52
N TRP A 255 4.96 11.63 -5.01
CA TRP A 255 5.85 10.71 -4.31
C TRP A 255 6.56 11.42 -3.15
N MET A 256 6.60 10.78 -1.99
CA MET A 256 7.17 11.30 -0.76
C MET A 256 8.21 10.30 -0.25
N PRO A 257 9.51 10.66 -0.19
CA PRO A 257 10.53 9.80 0.39
C PRO A 257 10.14 9.37 1.80
N ALA A 258 10.37 8.10 2.14
CA ALA A 258 10.11 7.54 3.46
C ALA A 258 11.16 6.49 3.81
N GLN A 259 11.33 6.22 5.10
CA GLN A 259 12.35 5.30 5.59
C GLN A 259 11.77 4.13 6.38
N ARG A 260 12.54 3.04 6.39
CA ARG A 260 12.31 1.86 7.23
C ARG A 260 12.61 2.17 8.69
N GLU A 261 12.25 1.24 9.57
CA GLU A 261 12.54 1.34 11.01
C GLU A 261 14.03 1.51 11.34
N LEU A 262 14.90 0.76 10.65
CA LEU A 262 16.35 0.81 10.86
C LEU A 262 17.05 1.81 9.91
N GLY A 263 16.28 2.70 9.29
CA GLY A 263 16.76 3.62 8.25
C GLY A 263 16.85 2.99 6.86
N GLY A 264 17.27 3.80 5.88
CA GLY A 264 17.32 3.40 4.47
C GLY A 264 15.98 3.59 3.74
N ALA A 265 16.02 3.49 2.41
CA ALA A 265 14.85 3.69 1.55
C ALA A 265 13.77 2.65 1.86
N LEU A 266 12.51 3.08 2.01
CA LEU A 266 11.36 2.18 2.22
C LEU A 266 11.26 1.12 1.12
N ASP A 267 11.01 -0.14 1.47
CA ASP A 267 10.71 -1.20 0.51
C ASP A 267 9.73 -2.22 1.11
N THR A 268 9.70 -3.43 0.55
CA THR A 268 8.80 -4.51 0.98
C THR A 268 9.29 -5.27 2.21
N ASP A 269 10.46 -4.90 2.77
CA ASP A 269 10.97 -5.52 3.99
C ASP A 269 10.38 -4.84 5.22
N GLY A 270 9.58 -5.61 5.97
CA GLY A 270 8.90 -5.14 7.17
C GLY A 270 7.50 -4.58 6.88
N GLY A 271 7.02 -3.70 7.76
CA GLY A 271 5.67 -3.18 7.70
C GLY A 271 5.58 -1.72 8.11
N PRO A 272 4.41 -1.09 7.89
CA PRO A 272 4.15 0.25 8.39
C PRO A 272 4.09 0.26 9.91
N LYS A 273 4.47 1.40 10.49
CA LYS A 273 4.28 1.69 11.93
C LYS A 273 2.79 1.67 12.29
N ARG A 274 1.94 2.19 11.40
CA ARG A 274 0.48 2.24 11.57
C ARG A 274 -0.23 2.15 10.23
N ILE A 275 -1.42 1.57 10.25
CA ILE A 275 -2.37 1.58 9.13
C ILE A 275 -3.60 2.39 9.58
N PHE A 276 -3.99 3.39 8.82
CA PHE A 276 -5.07 4.31 9.18
C PHE A 276 -6.36 4.06 8.42
N ALA A 277 -6.24 3.80 7.11
CA ALA A 277 -7.36 3.65 6.19
C ALA A 277 -6.96 2.75 5.03
N CYS A 278 -7.92 2.39 4.19
CA CYS A 278 -7.67 1.71 2.93
C CYS A 278 -8.65 2.18 1.85
N SER A 279 -8.26 2.00 0.59
CA SER A 279 -9.11 2.22 -0.57
C SER A 279 -8.61 1.35 -1.74
N GLY A 280 -9.47 0.46 -2.23
CA GLY A 280 -9.09 -0.54 -3.21
C GLY A 280 -7.93 -1.40 -2.69
N LEU A 281 -6.83 -1.41 -3.45
CA LEU A 281 -5.61 -2.13 -3.09
C LEU A 281 -4.61 -1.28 -2.31
N TRP A 282 -4.98 -0.09 -1.87
CA TRP A 282 -4.08 0.84 -1.19
C TRP A 282 -4.34 0.91 0.30
N GLY A 283 -3.28 0.88 1.10
CA GLY A 283 -3.30 1.19 2.53
C GLY A 283 -2.74 2.59 2.78
N LEU A 284 -3.47 3.42 3.54
CA LEU A 284 -2.94 4.66 4.09
C LEU A 284 -2.16 4.32 5.35
N VAL A 285 -0.85 4.56 5.33
CA VAL A 285 0.09 4.10 6.33
C VAL A 285 0.95 5.23 6.89
N GLU A 286 1.57 4.97 8.03
CA GLU A 286 2.71 5.73 8.58
C GLU A 286 3.97 4.88 8.49
N SER A 287 5.03 5.40 7.87
CA SER A 287 6.37 4.83 7.95
C SER A 287 7.00 5.09 9.33
N HIS A 288 8.12 4.43 9.62
CA HIS A 288 8.75 4.56 10.94
C HIS A 288 9.39 5.94 11.19
N ASP A 289 9.78 6.65 10.13
CA ASP A 289 10.23 8.04 10.17
C ASP A 289 9.09 9.07 10.18
N GLY A 290 7.82 8.63 10.24
CA GLY A 290 6.66 9.49 10.43
C GLY A 290 6.05 10.05 9.14
N VAL A 291 6.47 9.57 7.98
CA VAL A 291 5.85 9.95 6.70
C VAL A 291 4.53 9.20 6.56
N ARG A 292 3.48 9.96 6.24
CA ARG A 292 2.14 9.41 6.03
C ARG A 292 1.77 9.46 4.55
N GLY A 293 1.40 8.32 4.00
CA GLY A 293 1.00 8.20 2.61
C GLY A 293 0.49 6.82 2.27
N TRP A 294 0.28 6.58 0.99
CA TRP A 294 -0.36 5.41 0.44
C TRP A 294 0.68 4.43 -0.10
N TRP A 295 0.52 3.17 0.26
CA TRP A 295 1.25 2.03 -0.27
C TRP A 295 0.28 1.05 -0.92
N ARG A 296 0.60 0.54 -2.11
CA ARG A 296 -0.23 -0.45 -2.81
C ARG A 296 0.14 -1.85 -2.36
N ALA A 297 -0.88 -2.59 -1.94
CA ALA A 297 -0.87 -3.92 -1.36
C ALA A 297 -0.23 -4.01 0.04
N LEU A 298 -0.95 -4.65 0.96
CA LEU A 298 -0.45 -5.07 2.28
C LEU A 298 -0.63 -6.57 2.44
N CYS A 299 0.29 -7.19 3.19
CA CYS A 299 0.37 -8.64 3.35
C CYS A 299 0.06 -9.05 4.79
N SER A 300 -0.67 -10.16 4.96
CA SER A 300 -0.89 -10.78 6.27
C SER A 300 0.19 -11.81 6.63
N ASN A 301 0.99 -12.25 5.67
CA ASN A 301 1.99 -13.29 5.89
C ASN A 301 3.09 -12.78 6.82
N GLN A 302 3.35 -13.54 7.88
CA GLN A 302 4.25 -13.18 8.98
C GLN A 302 5.68 -13.71 8.77
N VAL A 303 5.92 -14.52 7.73
CA VAL A 303 7.27 -15.06 7.40
C VAL A 303 7.84 -14.54 6.09
N THR A 304 7.03 -13.91 5.24
CA THR A 304 7.46 -13.38 3.95
C THR A 304 6.58 -12.19 3.54
N ASN A 305 7.09 -11.35 2.63
CA ASN A 305 6.28 -10.38 1.93
C ASN A 305 5.50 -11.08 0.80
N CYS A 306 4.22 -10.73 0.65
CA CYS A 306 3.40 -11.27 -0.41
C CYS A 306 3.93 -10.73 -1.75
N SER A 307 4.19 -11.63 -2.69
CA SER A 307 4.58 -11.35 -4.09
C SER A 307 3.43 -11.63 -5.05
#